data_AF-A0A380L7D7-F1
#
_entry.id   AF-A0A380L7D7-F1
#
_cell.length_a   1.000
_cell.length_b   1.000
_cell.length_c   1.000
_cell.angle_alpha   90.00
_cell.angle_beta   90.00
_cell.angle_gamma   90.00
#
_symmetry.space_group_name_H-M   'P 1'
#
loop_
_entity.id
_entity.type
_entity.pdbx_description
1 polymer ?
#
loop_
_entity_poly.entity_id
_entity_poly.type
_entity_poly.pdbx_seq_one_letter_code
_entity_poly.pdbx_strand_id
1 'polypeptide(L)' 'MENVDIMLKKIELIIELLCAKKISAYRICKETNYLVSQTSLFYLRDGKVKVQSIKFTTAQALLEWFDANYDRYK' A
#
# COMPACT_ATOMS: atom_id res chain seq x y z
N MET A 1 7.45 6.77 18.34
CA MET A 1 8.36 6.49 17.21
C MET A 1 8.09 5.08 16.68
N GLU A 2 8.11 4.07 17.56
CA GLU A 2 7.80 2.66 17.25
C GLU A 2 6.51 2.42 16.45
N ASN A 3 5.39 3.08 16.81
CA ASN A 3 4.12 2.92 16.09
C ASN A 3 4.17 3.44 14.64
N VAL A 4 4.98 4.47 14.36
CA VAL A 4 5.11 5.01 13.00
C VAL A 4 5.89 4.04 12.12
N ASP A 5 6.93 3.42 12.67
CA ASP A 5 7.75 2.44 11.95
C ASP A 5 6.94 1.19 11.58
N ILE A 6 6.06 0.73 12.49
CA ILE A 6 5.15 -0.38 12.23
C ILE A 6 4.17 -0.03 11.08
N MET A 7 3.58 1.16 11.09
CA MET A 7 2.68 1.60 10.02
C MET A 7 3.39 1.67 8.66
N LEU A 8 4.57 2.26 8.61
CA LEU A 8 5.36 2.33 7.38
C LEU A 8 5.70 0.92 6.89
N LYS A 9 6.05 0.00 7.79
CA LYS A 9 6.38 -1.38 7.42
C LYS A 9 5.20 -2.12 6.81
N LYS A 10 3.99 -1.96 7.33
CA LYS A 10 2.78 -2.53 6.72
C LYS A 10 2.61 -2.07 5.27
N ILE A 11 2.80 -0.79 5.00
CA ILE A 11 2.69 -0.26 3.64
C ILE A 11 3.79 -0.81 2.74
N GLU A 12 5.04 -0.89 3.21
CA GLU A 12 6.14 -1.52 2.46
C GLU A 12 5.81 -2.97 2.07
N LEU A 13 5.22 -3.75 2.98
CA LEU A 13 4.80 -5.13 2.70
C LEU A 13 3.73 -5.20 1.59
N ILE A 14 2.81 -4.23 1.51
CA ILE A 14 1.86 -4.14 0.38
C ILE A 14 2.63 -3.92 -0.93
N ILE A 15 3.66 -3.06 -0.91
CA ILE A 15 4.48 -2.78 -2.09
C ILE A 15 5.26 -4.03 -2.53
N GLU A 16 5.75 -4.83 -1.57
CA GLU A 16 6.38 -6.12 -1.87
C GLU A 16 5.42 -7.08 -2.59
N LEU A 17 4.13 -7.13 -2.20
CA LEU A 17 3.12 -7.92 -2.92
C LEU A 17 2.92 -7.44 -4.37
N LEU A 18 2.95 -6.13 -4.61
CA LEU A 18 2.88 -5.54 -5.95
C LEU A 18 4.12 -5.89 -6.80
N CYS A 19 5.32 -5.81 -6.21
CA CYS A 19 6.57 -6.19 -6.85
C CYS A 19 6.59 -7.68 -7.22
N ALA A 20 6.13 -8.54 -6.30
CA ALA A 20 6.01 -9.98 -6.49
C ALA A 20 4.85 -10.39 -7.41
N LYS A 21 4.07 -9.43 -7.94
CA LYS A 21 2.88 -9.66 -8.77
C LYS A 21 1.82 -10.56 -8.11
N LYS A 22 1.80 -10.65 -6.78
CA LYS A 22 0.78 -11.40 -6.01
C LYS A 22 -0.58 -10.69 -6.01
N ILE A 23 -0.56 -9.37 -6.20
CA ILE A 23 -1.74 -8.52 -6.35
C ILE A 23 -1.51 -7.45 -7.41
N SER A 24 -2.57 -7.00 -8.07
CA SER A 24 -2.51 -5.90 -9.03
C SER A 24 -2.87 -4.56 -8.38
N ALA A 25 -2.30 -3.47 -8.89
CA ALA A 25 -2.66 -2.12 -8.46
C ALA A 25 -4.16 -1.83 -8.65
N TYR A 26 -4.77 -2.39 -9.71
CA TYR A 26 -6.21 -2.31 -9.93
C TYR A 26 -7.03 -2.92 -8.79
N ARG A 27 -6.61 -4.09 -8.27
CA ARG A 27 -7.30 -4.78 -7.18
C ARG A 27 -7.30 -3.95 -5.90
N ILE A 28 -6.13 -3.44 -5.49
CA ILE A 28 -6.01 -2.57 -4.31
C ILE A 28 -6.83 -1.28 -4.49
N CYS A 29 -6.78 -0.67 -5.67
CA CYS A 29 -7.56 0.51 -5.99
C CYS A 29 -9.08 0.25 -5.84
N LYS A 30 -9.57 -0.89 -6.33
CA LYS A 30 -10.97 -1.31 -6.15
C LYS A 30 -11.32 -1.57 -4.68
N GLU A 31 -10.47 -2.31 -3.96
CA GLU A 31 -10.71 -2.72 -2.57
C GLU A 31 -10.59 -1.55 -1.57
N THR A 32 -9.88 -0.49 -1.94
CA THR A 32 -9.81 0.78 -1.19
C THR A 32 -10.89 1.79 -1.62
N ASN A 33 -11.90 1.36 -2.39
CA ASN A 33 -12.93 2.22 -2.97
C ASN A 33 -12.36 3.48 -3.66
N TYR A 34 -11.28 3.28 -4.43
CA TYR A 34 -10.59 4.32 -5.20
C TYR A 34 -9.92 5.43 -4.37
N LEU A 35 -9.82 5.28 -3.04
CA LEU A 35 -9.04 6.19 -2.20
C LEU A 35 -7.53 6.12 -2.50
N VAL A 36 -7.07 4.97 -3.01
CA VAL A 36 -5.70 4.78 -3.47
C VAL A 36 -5.69 4.57 -4.99
N SER A 37 -5.11 5.53 -5.72
CA SER A 37 -5.04 5.44 -7.18
C SER A 37 -4.02 4.38 -7.64
N GLN A 38 -4.27 3.76 -8.80
CA GLN A 38 -3.32 2.85 -9.43
C GLN A 38 -1.97 3.53 -9.72
N THR A 39 -2.00 4.79 -10.16
CA THR A 39 -0.80 5.59 -10.44
C THR A 39 0.07 5.75 -9.19
N SER A 40 -0.54 6.04 -8.04
CA SER A 40 0.17 6.13 -6.76
C SER A 40 0.86 4.82 -6.41
N LEU A 41 0.15 3.70 -6.59
CA LEU A 41 0.70 2.36 -6.33
C LEU A 41 1.86 2.01 -7.28
N PHE A 42 1.75 2.39 -8.56
CA PHE A 42 2.85 2.20 -9.51
C PHE A 42 4.07 3.04 -9.13
N TYR A 43 3.89 4.29 -8.71
CA TYR A 43 5.02 5.13 -8.29
C TYR A 43 5.71 4.59 -7.03
N LEU A 44 4.95 4.04 -6.09
CA LEU A 44 5.50 3.37 -4.90
C LEU A 44 6.23 2.08 -5.28
N ARG A 45 5.62 1.22 -6.10
CA ARG A 45 6.23 -0.03 -6.59
C ARG A 45 7.52 0.23 -7.37
N ASP A 46 7.53 1.24 -8.23
CA ASP A 46 8.68 1.59 -9.05
C ASP A 46 9.75 2.38 -8.27
N GLY A 47 9.56 2.61 -6.96
CA GLY A 47 10.50 3.34 -6.11
C GLY A 47 10.63 4.85 -6.43
N LYS A 48 9.71 5.41 -7.23
CA LYS A 48 9.71 6.83 -7.63
C LYS A 48 9.30 7.76 -6.50
N VAL A 49 8.56 7.25 -5.51
CA VAL A 49 8.11 7.97 -4.33
C VAL A 49 8.38 7.11 -3.11
N LYS A 50 8.84 7.73 -2.01
CA LYS A 50 9.04 7.05 -0.73
C LYS A 50 7.71 6.96 0.03
N VAL A 51 7.50 5.88 0.79
CA VAL A 51 6.28 5.67 1.60
C VAL A 51 6.06 6.83 2.58
N GLN A 52 7.13 7.40 3.14
CA GLN A 52 7.07 8.54 4.06
C GLN A 52 6.51 9.83 3.42
N SER A 53 6.46 9.89 2.09
CA SER A 53 6.03 11.07 1.33
C SER A 53 4.59 11.00 0.83
N ILE A 54 3.85 9.92 1.12
CA ILE A 54 2.45 9.79 0.69
C ILE A 54 1.51 10.63 1.55
N LYS A 55 0.37 11.02 0.97
CA LYS A 55 -0.69 11.73 1.68
C LYS A 55 -1.23 10.87 2.83
N PHE A 56 -1.60 11.51 3.94
CA PHE A 56 -2.19 10.84 5.10
C PHE A 56 -3.38 9.95 4.73
N THR A 57 -4.29 10.43 3.87
CA THR A 57 -5.45 9.66 3.41
C THR A 57 -5.07 8.40 2.63
N THR A 58 -3.99 8.46 1.84
CA THR A 58 -3.46 7.30 1.12
C THR A 58 -2.82 6.30 2.09
N ALA A 59 -2.06 6.79 3.08
CA ALA A 59 -1.49 5.93 4.11
C ALA A 59 -2.60 5.21 4.90
N GLN A 60 -3.61 5.93 5.36
CA GLN A 60 -4.73 5.36 6.12
C GLN A 60 -5.46 4.27 5.32
N ALA A 61 -5.82 4.54 4.07
CA ALA A 61 -6.52 3.57 3.22
C ALA A 61 -5.67 2.30 2.95
N LEU A 62 -4.34 2.46 2.84
CA LEU A 62 -3.42 1.32 2.68
C LEU A 62 -3.29 0.49 3.96
N LEU A 63 -3.28 1.13 5.13
CA LEU A 63 -3.24 0.44 6.42
C LEU A 63 -4.52 -0.37 6.67
N GLU A 64 -5.67 0.24 6.43
CA GLU A 64 -6.98 -0.45 6.52
C GLU A 64 -7.05 -1.62 5.55
N TRP A 65 -6.55 -1.42 4.32
CA TRP A 65 -6.47 -2.50 3.34
C TRP A 65 -5.56 -3.63 3.80
N PHE A 66 -4.39 -3.33 4.37
CA PHE A 66 -3.45 -4.32 4.89
C PHE A 66 -4.13 -5.19 5.95
N ASP A 67 -4.73 -4.55 6.96
CA ASP A 67 -5.34 -5.26 8.09
C ASP A 67 -6.49 -6.18 7.65
N ALA A 68 -7.21 -5.82 6.57
CA ALA A 68 -8.31 -6.62 6.05
C ALA A 68 -7.90 -7.70 5.04
N ASN A 69 -6.77 -7.55 4.32
CA ASN A 69 -6.50 -8.35 3.12
C ASN A 69 -5.11 -8.98 3.03
N TYR A 70 -4.11 -8.48 3.78
CA TYR A 70 -2.71 -8.86 3.54
C TYR A 70 -2.47 -10.37 3.61
N ASP A 71 -3.04 -11.05 4.61
CA ASP A 71 -2.87 -12.50 4.81
C ASP A 71 -3.40 -13.35 3.65
N ARG A 72 -4.38 -12.85 2.88
CA ARG A 72 -4.88 -13.54 1.67
C ARG A 72 -3.82 -13.62 0.57
N TYR A 73 -2.91 -12.65 0.53
CA TYR A 73 -1.94 -12.47 -0.54
C TYR A 73 -0.49 -12.74 -0.10
N LYS A 74 -0.25 -13.04 1.18
CA LYS A 74 1.10 -13.28 1.75
C LYS A 74 1.88 -14.40 1.05
#